data_AF-J9PCN6-F1
#
_entry.id   AF-J9PCN6-F1
#
_cell.length_a   1.000
_cell.length_b   1.000
_cell.length_c   1.000
_cell.angle_alpha   90.00
_cell.angle_beta   90.00
_cell.angle_gamma   90.00
#
_symmetry.space_group_name_H-M   'P 1'
#
loop_
_entity.id
_entity.type
_entity.pdbx_description
1 polymer ?
#
loop_
_entity_poly.entity_id
_entity_poly.type
_entity_poly.pdbx_seq_one_letter_code
_entity_poly.pdbx_strand_id
1 'polypeptide(L)'
;NNQQTQVSDAYNFVCNYPPHLKGMKLLKLDVRSCTVDTEFICFISTTCTILVFMVASFTYHFLRWYLAYAYYIFLAFLFDTKHKNKQAPNQYDAFISYNTHDEPWVIRQLLPKLEGEQGWRLCLHHRDFEPGKPIIDNITDAIYGSRKTICVISHRYLESEWCSRESQ
;
A
#
# COMPACT_ATOMS: atom_id res chain seq x y z
N ASN A 1 56.27 -21.53 -34.59
CA ASN A 1 54.92 -22.07 -34.79
C ASN A 1 54.11 -21.00 -35.52
N ASN A 2 54.08 -21.03 -36.84
CA ASN A 2 53.61 -19.90 -37.68
C ASN A 2 52.13 -20.08 -38.01
N GLN A 3 51.24 -19.28 -37.38
CA GLN A 3 49.78 -19.40 -37.47
C GLN A 3 49.15 -18.61 -38.64
N GLN A 4 49.89 -18.37 -39.72
CA GLN A 4 49.35 -17.69 -40.90
C GLN A 4 49.01 -18.71 -41.98
N THR A 5 47.74 -19.05 -42.12
CA THR A 5 47.20 -19.77 -43.27
C THR A 5 46.98 -18.76 -44.41
N GLN A 6 47.84 -18.80 -45.42
CA GLN A 6 47.59 -18.09 -46.68
C GLN A 6 46.69 -18.94 -47.56
N VAL A 7 45.56 -18.37 -47.98
CA VAL A 7 44.68 -18.98 -48.98
C VAL A 7 45.01 -18.35 -50.33
N SER A 8 45.74 -19.11 -51.16
CA SER A 8 45.98 -18.77 -52.56
C SER A 8 44.65 -18.61 -53.29
N ASP A 9 44.50 -17.59 -54.14
CA ASP A 9 43.31 -17.39 -54.98
C ASP A 9 41.99 -17.04 -54.25
N ALA A 10 42.09 -16.44 -53.06
CA ALA A 10 40.94 -15.98 -52.25
C ALA A 10 39.85 -15.18 -53.03
N TYR A 11 40.24 -14.47 -54.10
CA TYR A 11 39.37 -13.65 -54.95
C TYR A 11 38.45 -14.43 -55.92
N ASN A 12 38.72 -15.72 -56.13
CA ASN A 12 37.91 -16.61 -56.96
C ASN A 12 36.90 -17.45 -56.15
N PHE A 13 36.96 -17.41 -54.82
CA PHE A 13 36.01 -18.12 -53.99
C PHE A 13 34.64 -17.45 -53.97
N VAL A 14 33.62 -18.30 -54.10
CA VAL A 14 32.21 -17.91 -54.16
C VAL A 14 31.47 -18.57 -53.01
N CYS A 15 30.60 -17.82 -52.35
CA CYS A 15 29.77 -18.33 -51.27
C CYS A 15 28.74 -19.33 -51.83
N ASN A 16 28.65 -20.52 -51.24
CA ASN A 16 27.65 -21.54 -51.59
C ASN A 16 26.43 -21.52 -50.64
N TYR A 17 26.66 -21.09 -49.40
CA TYR A 17 25.66 -20.94 -48.35
C TYR A 17 25.96 -19.66 -47.55
N PRO A 18 24.96 -18.95 -46.98
CA PRO A 18 23.50 -19.14 -47.09
C PRO A 18 22.93 -18.79 -48.49
N PRO A 19 21.72 -19.25 -48.83
CA PRO A 19 21.15 -19.11 -50.18
C PRO A 19 21.03 -17.66 -50.68
N HIS A 20 20.91 -16.68 -49.77
CA HIS A 20 20.85 -15.26 -50.11
C HIS A 20 22.20 -14.65 -50.53
N LEU A 21 23.31 -15.31 -50.20
CA LEU A 21 24.68 -14.91 -50.58
C LEU A 21 25.28 -15.83 -51.65
N LYS A 22 24.50 -16.79 -52.15
CA LYS A 22 24.96 -17.78 -53.12
C LYS A 22 25.39 -17.10 -54.42
N GLY A 23 26.62 -17.31 -54.86
CA GLY A 23 27.15 -16.67 -56.06
C GLY A 23 27.94 -15.38 -55.81
N MET A 24 27.96 -14.84 -54.59
CA MET A 24 28.78 -13.67 -54.24
C MET A 24 30.23 -14.05 -53.96
N LYS A 25 31.17 -13.19 -54.34
CA LYS A 25 32.60 -13.36 -54.00
C LYS A 25 32.82 -13.25 -52.50
N LEU A 26 33.64 -14.13 -51.95
CA LEU A 26 33.97 -14.17 -50.51
C LEU A 26 34.51 -12.83 -49.99
N LEU A 27 35.36 -12.16 -50.76
CA LEU A 27 35.92 -10.83 -50.42
C LEU A 27 34.90 -9.68 -50.41
N LYS A 28 33.68 -9.90 -50.95
CA LYS A 28 32.61 -8.90 -50.96
C LYS A 28 31.62 -9.11 -49.80
N LEU A 29 31.87 -10.09 -48.92
CA LEU A 29 31.04 -10.35 -47.76
C LEU A 29 31.28 -9.30 -46.67
N ASP A 30 30.21 -8.64 -46.22
CA ASP A 30 30.29 -7.72 -45.08
C ASP A 30 30.28 -8.51 -43.77
N VAL A 31 31.47 -8.66 -43.17
CA VAL A 31 31.68 -9.41 -41.91
C VAL A 31 31.07 -8.72 -40.69
N ARG A 32 30.66 -7.45 -40.82
CA ARG A 32 30.05 -6.67 -39.73
C ARG A 32 28.67 -7.20 -39.33
N SER A 33 27.97 -7.86 -40.25
CA SER A 33 26.70 -8.54 -39.97
C SER A 33 26.85 -9.84 -39.17
N CYS A 34 28.05 -10.43 -39.14
CA CYS A 34 28.34 -11.66 -38.41
C CYS A 34 28.79 -11.39 -36.96
N THR A 35 29.21 -10.17 -36.66
CA THR A 35 29.54 -9.74 -35.30
C THR A 35 28.28 -9.21 -34.64
N VAL A 36 27.81 -9.90 -33.60
CA VAL A 36 26.77 -9.33 -32.72
C VAL A 36 27.33 -8.04 -32.13
N ASP A 37 26.70 -6.89 -32.43
CA ASP A 37 27.09 -5.57 -31.93
C ASP A 37 26.89 -5.50 -30.41
N THR A 38 27.78 -6.16 -29.69
CA THR A 38 27.80 -6.24 -28.22
C THR A 38 27.92 -4.84 -27.63
N GLU A 39 28.62 -3.94 -28.32
CA GLU A 39 28.70 -2.51 -27.99
C GLU A 39 27.33 -1.82 -28.05
N PHE A 40 26.52 -2.12 -29.07
CA PHE A 40 25.17 -1.55 -29.21
C PHE A 40 24.22 -2.08 -28.13
N ILE A 41 24.30 -3.38 -27.83
CA ILE A 41 23.50 -4.00 -26.74
C ILE A 41 23.90 -3.41 -25.38
N CYS A 42 25.21 -3.26 -25.12
CA CYS A 42 25.70 -2.61 -23.90
C CYS A 42 25.27 -1.15 -23.80
N PHE A 43 25.24 -0.42 -24.91
CA PHE A 43 24.74 0.96 -24.94
C PHE A 43 23.25 1.04 -24.59
N ILE A 44 22.42 0.17 -25.17
CA ILE A 44 20.98 0.12 -24.82
C ILE A 44 20.79 -0.26 -23.35
N SER A 45 21.50 -1.28 -22.88
CA SER A 45 21.40 -1.72 -21.48
C SER A 45 21.81 -0.62 -20.48
N THR A 46 22.93 0.05 -20.73
CA THR A 46 23.42 1.15 -19.87
C THR A 46 22.48 2.35 -19.89
N THR A 47 21.95 2.73 -21.06
CA THR A 47 20.97 3.82 -21.14
C THR A 47 19.66 3.49 -20.44
N CYS A 48 19.12 2.27 -20.60
CA CYS A 48 17.93 1.81 -19.89
C CYS A 48 18.12 1.82 -18.37
N THR A 49 19.25 1.30 -17.88
CA THR A 49 19.54 1.29 -16.43
C THR A 49 19.61 2.71 -15.86
N ILE A 50 20.31 3.65 -16.53
CA ILE A 50 20.39 5.04 -16.08
C ILE A 50 18.99 5.69 -16.03
N LEU A 51 18.15 5.47 -17.04
CA LEU A 51 16.79 6.00 -17.07
C LEU A 51 15.94 5.47 -15.91
N VAL A 52 16.03 4.16 -15.62
CA VAL A 52 15.33 3.56 -14.48
C VAL A 52 15.79 4.16 -13.16
N PHE A 53 17.10 4.34 -12.96
CA PHE A 53 17.63 4.98 -11.76
C PHE A 53 17.14 6.43 -11.59
N MET A 54 17.11 7.21 -12.67
CA MET A 54 16.61 8.59 -12.64
C MET A 54 15.13 8.65 -12.26
N VAL A 55 14.30 7.81 -12.87
CA VAL A 55 12.86 7.72 -12.55
C VAL A 55 12.65 7.25 -11.11
N ALA A 56 13.39 6.23 -10.66
CA ALA A 56 13.31 5.73 -9.29
C ALA A 56 13.71 6.81 -8.27
N SER A 57 14.77 7.57 -8.53
CA SER A 57 15.19 8.68 -7.68
C SER A 57 14.14 9.80 -7.63
N PHE A 58 13.61 10.19 -8.79
CA PHE A 58 12.57 11.23 -8.87
C PHE A 58 11.29 10.82 -8.15
N THR A 59 10.82 9.60 -8.40
CA THR A 59 9.64 9.04 -7.72
C THR A 59 9.88 8.87 -6.23
N TYR A 60 11.06 8.45 -5.79
CA TYR A 60 11.38 8.39 -4.37
C TYR A 60 11.36 9.78 -3.72
N HIS A 61 11.98 10.78 -4.34
CA HIS A 61 12.02 12.12 -3.77
C HIS A 61 10.61 12.76 -3.72
N PHE A 62 9.83 12.64 -4.79
CA PHE A 62 8.54 13.32 -4.91
C PHE A 62 7.38 12.50 -4.32
N LEU A 63 7.34 11.19 -4.54
CA LEU A 63 6.23 10.32 -4.11
C LEU A 63 6.48 9.64 -2.76
N ARG A 64 7.61 9.80 -2.07
CA ARG A 64 7.81 9.14 -0.76
C ARG A 64 6.70 9.46 0.25
N TRP A 65 6.31 10.73 0.36
CA TRP A 65 5.22 11.13 1.24
C TRP A 65 3.86 10.65 0.74
N TYR A 66 3.63 10.67 -0.56
CA TYR A 66 2.40 10.15 -1.17
C TYR A 66 2.26 8.63 -0.99
N LEU A 67 3.33 7.86 -1.16
CA LEU A 67 3.37 6.41 -0.94
C LEU A 67 3.22 6.07 0.53
N ALA A 68 3.84 6.81 1.45
CA ALA A 68 3.64 6.64 2.88
C ALA A 68 2.16 6.89 3.25
N TYR A 69 1.59 7.98 2.77
CA TYR A 69 0.17 8.30 2.98
C TYR A 69 -0.76 7.24 2.40
N ALA A 70 -0.54 6.83 1.15
CA ALA A 70 -1.30 5.76 0.51
C ALA A 70 -1.16 4.42 1.25
N TYR A 71 0.02 4.11 1.78
CA TYR A 71 0.26 2.92 2.60
C TYR A 71 -0.53 2.96 3.92
N TYR A 72 -0.56 4.11 4.61
CA TYR A 72 -1.37 4.26 5.83
C TYR A 72 -2.87 4.19 5.54
N ILE A 73 -3.35 4.79 4.45
CA ILE A 73 -4.75 4.64 4.01
C ILE A 73 -5.06 3.19 3.68
N PHE A 74 -4.16 2.51 2.97
CA PHE A 74 -4.33 1.12 2.61
C PHE A 74 -4.39 0.22 3.86
N LEU A 75 -3.51 0.46 4.84
CA LEU A 75 -3.59 -0.19 6.15
C LEU A 75 -4.93 0.09 6.83
N ALA A 76 -5.37 1.35 6.90
CA ALA A 76 -6.65 1.72 7.50
C ALA A 76 -7.83 1.00 6.80
N PHE A 77 -7.79 0.88 5.47
CA PHE A 77 -8.78 0.15 4.70
C PHE A 77 -8.76 -1.37 5.00
N LEU A 78 -7.57 -1.97 5.15
CA LEU A 78 -7.46 -3.37 5.57
C LEU A 78 -7.98 -3.61 6.99
N PHE A 79 -7.77 -2.66 7.91
CA PHE A 79 -8.34 -2.73 9.26
C PHE A 79 -9.87 -2.63 9.25
N ASP A 80 -10.44 -1.68 8.50
CA ASP A 80 -11.90 -1.52 8.39
C ASP A 80 -12.57 -2.76 7.78
N THR A 81 -11.98 -3.30 6.71
CA THR A 81 -12.49 -4.53 6.06
C THR A 81 -12.43 -5.74 6.97
N LYS A 82 -11.37 -5.89 7.77
CA LYS A 82 -11.27 -6.95 8.79
C LYS A 82 -12.36 -6.83 9.87
N HIS A 83 -12.67 -5.61 10.32
CA HIS A 83 -13.74 -5.38 11.30
C HIS A 83 -15.13 -5.64 10.72
N LYS A 84 -15.39 -5.21 9.48
CA LYS A 84 -16.65 -5.53 8.77
C LYS A 84 -16.86 -7.03 8.63
N ASN A 85 -15.82 -7.79 8.29
CA ASN A 85 -15.94 -9.26 8.20
C ASN A 85 -16.14 -9.95 9.55
N LYS A 86 -15.79 -9.30 10.67
CA LYS A 86 -16.07 -9.78 12.03
C LYS A 86 -17.46 -9.40 12.54
N GLN A 87 -18.30 -8.73 11.74
CA GLN A 87 -19.64 -8.32 12.15
C GLN A 87 -20.51 -9.54 12.48
N ALA A 88 -20.51 -9.91 13.76
CA ALA A 88 -21.69 -10.46 14.40
C ALA A 88 -22.83 -9.43 14.25
N PRO A 89 -24.11 -9.86 14.23
CA PRO A 89 -25.24 -8.93 14.19
C PRO A 89 -25.08 -7.87 15.28
N ASN A 90 -25.16 -6.58 14.90
CA ASN A 90 -24.95 -5.42 15.77
C ASN A 90 -25.57 -5.67 17.16
N GLN A 91 -24.71 -5.87 18.16
CA GLN A 91 -25.12 -6.27 19.52
C GLN A 91 -25.82 -5.13 20.24
N TYR A 92 -25.45 -3.89 19.90
CA TYR A 92 -25.96 -2.67 20.50
C TYR A 92 -26.57 -1.72 19.46
N ASP A 93 -27.50 -0.90 19.92
CA ASP A 93 -28.17 0.11 19.10
C ASP A 93 -27.34 1.38 19.03
N ALA A 94 -26.72 1.78 20.15
CA ALA A 94 -25.77 2.87 20.19
C ALA A 94 -24.66 2.68 21.24
N PHE A 95 -23.44 3.10 20.89
CA PHE A 95 -22.33 3.28 21.84
C PHE A 95 -22.34 4.72 22.36
N ILE A 96 -22.22 4.91 23.68
CA ILE A 96 -22.16 6.25 24.29
C ILE A 96 -20.71 6.60 24.65
N SER A 97 -20.18 7.64 24.02
CA SER A 97 -18.89 8.23 24.38
C SER A 97 -19.11 9.47 25.24
N TYR A 98 -18.54 9.48 26.45
CA TYR A 98 -18.71 10.54 27.44
C TYR A 98 -17.44 10.65 28.32
N ASN A 99 -17.28 11.78 29.00
CA ASN A 99 -16.21 11.96 29.99
C ASN A 99 -16.63 11.37 31.34
N THR A 100 -15.71 10.76 32.09
CA THR A 100 -15.97 10.16 33.42
C THR A 100 -16.69 11.10 34.40
N HIS A 101 -16.48 12.42 34.31
CA HIS A 101 -17.18 13.40 35.14
C HIS A 101 -18.67 13.54 34.81
N ASP A 102 -19.06 13.27 33.56
CA ASP A 102 -20.45 13.31 33.10
C ASP A 102 -21.17 11.97 33.29
N GLU A 103 -20.48 10.93 33.74
CA GLU A 103 -21.04 9.60 34.02
C GLU A 103 -22.31 9.65 34.89
N PRO A 104 -22.38 10.43 36.00
CA PRO A 104 -23.58 10.48 36.82
C PRO A 104 -24.79 11.02 36.06
N TRP A 105 -24.58 11.95 35.13
CA TRP A 105 -25.65 12.48 34.29
C TRP A 105 -26.09 11.45 33.24
N VAL A 106 -25.13 10.77 32.61
CA VAL A 106 -25.40 9.71 31.62
C VAL A 106 -26.25 8.59 32.24
N ILE A 107 -25.85 8.08 33.41
CA ILE A 107 -26.56 7.01 34.11
C ILE A 107 -27.94 7.45 34.61
N ARG A 108 -28.08 8.68 35.12
CA ARG A 108 -29.34 9.13 35.75
C ARG A 108 -30.35 9.72 34.79
N GLN A 109 -29.92 10.30 33.68
CA GLN A 109 -30.78 11.04 32.76
C GLN A 109 -30.86 10.37 31.39
N LEU A 110 -29.73 10.00 30.80
CA LEU A 110 -29.69 9.47 29.44
C LEU A 110 -30.17 8.01 29.38
N LEU A 111 -29.65 7.15 30.26
CA LEU A 111 -30.00 5.72 30.25
C LEU A 111 -31.50 5.44 30.45
N PRO A 112 -32.20 6.06 31.42
CA PRO A 112 -33.63 5.81 31.61
C PRO A 112 -34.47 6.18 30.39
N LYS A 113 -34.07 7.22 29.64
CA LYS A 113 -34.76 7.67 28.43
C LYS A 113 -34.53 6.74 27.25
N LEU A 114 -33.28 6.28 27.05
CA LEU A 114 -32.93 5.47 25.89
C LEU A 114 -33.15 3.97 26.13
N GLU A 115 -32.63 3.40 27.22
CA GLU A 115 -32.81 1.98 27.55
C GLU A 115 -34.22 1.70 28.11
N GLY A 116 -34.75 2.61 28.94
CA GLY A 116 -36.05 2.43 29.59
C GLY A 116 -37.24 2.74 28.69
N GLU A 117 -37.37 3.99 28.23
CA GLU A 117 -38.55 4.43 27.47
C GLU A 117 -38.51 3.95 26.00
N GLN A 118 -37.34 3.96 25.35
CA GLN A 118 -37.21 3.56 23.95
C GLN A 118 -36.79 2.09 23.75
N GLY A 119 -36.35 1.40 24.81
CA GLY A 119 -35.92 0.00 24.73
C GLY A 119 -34.61 -0.21 23.96
N TRP A 120 -33.77 0.82 23.82
CA TRP A 120 -32.49 0.68 23.12
C TRP A 120 -31.46 -0.07 23.95
N ARG A 121 -30.64 -0.89 23.31
CA ARG A 121 -29.47 -1.53 23.94
C ARG A 121 -28.25 -0.63 23.78
N LEU A 122 -27.77 -0.03 24.87
CA LEU A 122 -26.61 0.84 24.83
C LEU A 122 -25.33 0.12 25.25
N CYS A 123 -24.21 0.50 24.65
CA CYS A 123 -22.88 0.10 25.08
C CYS A 123 -22.21 1.25 25.83
N LEU A 124 -21.77 1.01 27.07
CA LEU A 124 -21.06 1.98 27.91
C LEU A 124 -19.67 1.49 28.27
N HIS A 125 -18.69 2.40 28.24
CA HIS A 125 -17.29 2.06 28.54
C HIS A 125 -17.08 1.53 29.96
N HIS A 126 -17.87 1.96 30.95
CA HIS A 126 -17.70 1.55 32.34
C HIS A 126 -18.37 0.20 32.65
N ARG A 127 -19.34 -0.22 31.83
CA ARG A 127 -20.18 -1.41 32.09
C ARG A 127 -19.83 -2.59 31.20
N ASP A 128 -19.64 -2.32 29.91
CA ASP A 128 -19.65 -3.34 28.86
C ASP A 128 -18.25 -3.65 28.29
N PHE A 129 -17.20 -2.95 28.76
CA PHE A 129 -15.83 -3.18 28.31
C PHE A 129 -15.23 -4.44 28.93
N GLU A 130 -14.57 -5.23 28.10
CA GLU A 130 -13.95 -6.48 28.53
C GLU A 130 -12.66 -6.19 29.32
N PRO A 131 -12.56 -6.64 30.59
CA PRO A 131 -11.35 -6.45 31.39
C PRO A 131 -10.20 -7.28 30.81
N GLY A 132 -9.00 -6.70 30.79
CA GLY A 132 -7.79 -7.35 30.26
C GLY A 132 -7.50 -7.07 28.78
N LYS A 133 -8.40 -6.38 28.08
CA LYS A 133 -8.20 -5.90 26.71
C LYS A 133 -7.78 -4.43 26.68
N PRO A 134 -6.91 -3.99 25.73
CA PRO A 134 -6.56 -2.58 25.59
C PRO A 134 -7.79 -1.69 25.40
N ILE A 135 -7.81 -0.53 26.07
CA ILE A 135 -8.95 0.40 26.04
C ILE A 135 -9.32 0.84 24.62
N ILE A 136 -8.32 1.05 23.76
CA ILE A 136 -8.52 1.43 22.36
C ILE A 136 -9.23 0.33 21.58
N ASP A 137 -8.89 -0.94 21.81
CA ASP A 137 -9.53 -2.06 21.13
C ASP A 137 -10.98 -2.23 21.63
N ASN A 138 -11.23 -2.02 22.92
CA ASN A 138 -12.59 -2.02 23.50
C ASN A 138 -13.46 -0.91 22.91
N ILE A 139 -12.94 0.32 22.78
CA ILE A 139 -13.66 1.43 22.13
C ILE A 139 -13.95 1.10 20.67
N THR A 140 -12.96 0.58 19.96
CA THR A 140 -13.09 0.21 18.55
C THR A 140 -14.17 -0.86 18.38
N ASP A 141 -14.16 -1.90 19.19
CA ASP A 141 -15.18 -2.95 19.17
C ASP A 141 -16.57 -2.44 19.55
N ALA A 142 -16.67 -1.53 20.53
CA ALA A 142 -17.94 -0.92 20.91
C ALA A 142 -18.53 -0.06 19.80
N ILE A 143 -17.70 0.71 19.07
CA ILE A 143 -18.11 1.49 17.90
C ILE A 143 -18.59 0.58 16.79
N TYR A 144 -17.79 -0.44 16.42
CA TYR A 144 -18.13 -1.35 15.32
C TYR A 144 -19.26 -2.33 15.67
N GLY A 145 -19.47 -2.64 16.96
CA GLY A 145 -20.55 -3.48 17.47
C GLY A 145 -21.88 -2.74 17.68
N SER A 146 -21.88 -1.41 17.54
CA SER A 146 -23.05 -0.55 17.69
C SER A 146 -23.52 -0.01 16.34
N ARG A 147 -24.83 0.18 16.15
CA ARG A 147 -25.36 0.79 14.92
C ARG A 147 -25.02 2.27 14.79
N LYS A 148 -24.88 2.96 15.92
CA LYS A 148 -24.59 4.39 16.02
C LYS A 148 -23.63 4.65 17.18
N THR A 149 -22.94 5.76 17.13
CA THR A 149 -22.16 6.29 18.26
C THR A 149 -22.73 7.65 18.64
N ILE A 150 -23.04 7.84 19.91
CA ILE A 150 -23.56 9.09 20.47
C ILE A 150 -22.47 9.67 21.39
N CYS A 151 -22.03 10.88 21.08
CA CYS A 151 -21.03 11.59 21.89
C CYS A 151 -21.71 12.63 22.79
N VAL A 152 -21.50 12.53 24.10
CA VAL A 152 -21.96 13.52 25.09
C VAL A 152 -20.89 14.59 25.21
N ILE A 153 -21.07 15.68 24.46
CA ILE A 153 -20.10 16.76 24.40
C ILE A 153 -20.29 17.71 25.59
N SER A 154 -19.28 17.78 26.46
CA SER A 154 -19.16 18.75 27.55
C SER A 154 -17.82 19.49 27.46
N HIS A 155 -17.65 20.57 28.25
CA HIS A 155 -16.35 21.24 28.33
C HIS A 155 -15.24 20.28 28.78
N ARG A 156 -15.54 19.37 29.70
CA ARG A 156 -14.59 18.36 30.20
C ARG A 156 -14.27 17.29 29.16
N TYR A 157 -15.25 16.92 28.33
CA TYR A 157 -15.06 16.00 27.21
C TYR A 157 -14.04 16.53 26.19
N LEU A 158 -14.09 17.83 25.89
CA LEU A 158 -13.13 18.47 24.99
C LEU A 158 -11.72 18.54 25.60
N GLU A 159 -11.62 18.69 26.92
CA GLU A 159 -10.33 18.75 27.62
C GLU A 159 -9.64 17.38 27.72
N SER A 160 -10.38 16.28 27.83
CA SER A 160 -9.82 15.00 28.29
C SER A 160 -9.39 13.99 27.22
N GLU A 161 -9.89 14.04 25.99
CA GLU A 161 -9.53 13.03 24.97
C GLU A 161 -9.26 13.58 23.56
N TRP A 162 -9.72 14.78 23.22
CA TRP A 162 -9.45 15.38 21.90
C TRP A 162 -8.09 16.13 21.85
N CYS A 163 -7.69 16.74 22.97
CA CYS A 163 -6.51 17.62 23.00
C CYS A 163 -5.16 16.88 22.88
N SER A 164 -5.11 15.56 23.17
CA SER A 164 -3.90 14.76 22.97
C SER A 164 -3.73 14.25 21.53
N ARG A 165 -4.79 14.28 20.71
CA ARG A 165 -4.78 13.77 19.33
C ARG A 165 -4.77 14.85 18.25
N GLU A 166 -5.20 16.08 18.56
CA GLU A 166 -5.11 17.22 17.63
C GLU A 166 -3.76 17.96 17.67
N SER A 167 -2.93 17.70 18.67
CA SER A 167 -1.66 18.40 18.89
C SER A 167 -0.41 17.62 18.42
N GLN A 168 -0.56 16.57 17.61
CA GLN A 168 0.57 15.79 17.07
C GLN A 168 0.52 15.69 15.54
#